data_AF-A0A6A3NKZ8-F1
#
_entry.id   AF-A0A6A3NKZ8-F1
#
_cell.length_a   1.000
_cell.length_b   1.000
_cell.length_c   1.000
_cell.angle_alpha   90.00
_cell.angle_beta   90.00
_cell.angle_gamma   90.00
#
_symmetry.space_group_name_H-M   'P 1'
#
loop_
_entity.id
_entity.type
_entity.pdbx_description
1 polymer ?
#
loop_
_entity_poly.entity_id
_entity_poly.type
_entity_poly.pdbx_seq_one_letter_code
_entity_poly.pdbx_strand_id
1 'polypeptide(L)'
;MHLKTLTTGKKHVGIDAKECGSLVRFMNHSCDPSARFHEVQCGSQLTVVAVTVKEVGVGEPITVSYGNDLWFVCRCNFAGC
;
A
#
# COMPACT_ATOMS: atom_id res chain seq x y z
N MET A 1 -3.59 5.62 3.59
CA MET A 1 -4.49 4.47 3.33
C MET A 1 -5.60 4.48 4.36
N HIS A 2 -6.87 4.41 3.95
CA HIS A 2 -8.00 4.20 4.85
C HIS A 2 -8.22 2.71 5.08
N LEU A 3 -8.37 2.31 6.35
CA LEU A 3 -8.65 0.93 6.71
C LEU A 3 -10.15 0.66 6.57
N LYS A 4 -10.49 -0.50 6.01
CA LYS A 4 -11.87 -0.99 5.90
C LYS A 4 -12.38 -1.48 7.24
N THR A 5 -11.51 -2.09 8.04
CA THR A 5 -11.85 -2.56 9.37
C THR A 5 -12.11 -1.38 10.30
N LEU A 6 -13.31 -1.34 10.87
CA LEU A 6 -13.70 -0.31 11.81
C LEU A 6 -13.06 -0.55 13.18
N THR A 7 -12.74 0.54 13.87
CA THR A 7 -12.42 0.50 15.30
C THR A 7 -13.62 0.02 16.12
N THR A 8 -13.40 -0.39 17.38
CA THR A 8 -14.48 -0.74 18.32
C THR A 8 -15.54 0.36 18.46
N GLY A 9 -15.14 1.63 18.29
CA GLY A 9 -16.03 2.79 18.27
C GLY A 9 -16.71 3.07 16.92
N LYS A 10 -16.66 2.13 15.96
CA LYS A 10 -17.22 2.26 14.59
C LYS A 10 -16.66 3.44 13.78
N LYS A 11 -15.41 3.81 14.02
CA LYS A 11 -14.71 4.86 13.25
C LYS A 11 -13.80 4.26 12.20
N HIS A 12 -13.77 4.88 11.03
CA HIS A 12 -12.70 4.69 10.04
C HIS A 12 -11.42 5.37 10.54
N VAL A 13 -10.29 4.73 10.27
CA VAL A 13 -8.96 5.25 10.60
C VAL A 13 -8.04 5.11 9.38
N GLY A 14 -7.00 5.93 9.36
CA GLY A 14 -5.93 5.82 8.37
C GLY A 14 -4.57 5.67 9.04
N ILE A 15 -3.62 5.14 8.29
CA ILE A 15 -2.21 5.06 8.71
C ILE A 15 -1.44 6.22 8.07
N ASP A 16 -0.75 6.99 8.91
CA ASP A 16 0.23 8.00 8.50
C ASP A 16 1.64 7.49 8.83
N ALA A 17 2.48 7.34 7.81
CA ALA A 17 3.85 6.87 7.92
C ALA A 17 4.89 7.96 7.59
N LYS A 18 4.49 9.24 7.63
CA LYS A 18 5.36 10.36 7.28
C LYS A 18 6.58 10.46 8.19
N GLU A 19 6.39 10.48 9.51
CA GLU A 19 7.48 10.67 10.48
C GLU A 19 8.01 9.33 11.04
N CYS A 20 7.15 8.31 11.14
CA CYS A 20 7.48 6.99 11.69
C CYS A 20 6.88 5.88 10.83
N GLY A 21 7.65 4.83 10.55
CA GLY A 21 7.18 3.68 9.79
C GLY A 21 8.29 2.69 9.46
N SER A 22 7.94 1.62 8.75
CA SER A 22 8.90 0.65 8.20
C SER A 22 9.32 1.02 6.78
N LEU A 23 10.19 0.20 6.16
CA LEU A 23 10.62 0.37 4.76
C LEU A 23 9.46 0.40 3.75
N VAL A 24 8.30 -0.14 4.11
CA VAL A 24 7.05 -0.11 3.33
C VAL A 24 6.69 1.32 2.89
N ARG A 25 7.04 2.34 3.67
CA ARG A 25 6.76 3.75 3.35
C ARG A 25 7.42 4.27 2.07
N PHE A 26 8.41 3.56 1.53
CA PHE A 26 9.15 3.94 0.32
C PHE A 26 8.64 3.26 -0.95
N MET A 27 7.68 2.34 -0.87
CA MET A 27 7.11 1.71 -2.07
C MET A 27 6.36 2.74 -2.89
N ASN A 28 6.70 2.87 -4.17
CA ASN A 28 6.05 3.83 -5.06
C ASN A 28 4.78 3.27 -5.69
N HIS A 29 4.01 4.17 -6.31
CA HIS A 29 2.86 3.81 -7.11
C HIS A 29 3.24 3.17 -8.45
N SER A 30 2.52 2.13 -8.84
CA SER A 30 2.42 1.64 -10.22
C SER A 30 0.97 1.32 -10.58
N CYS A 31 0.57 1.60 -11.83
CA CYS A 31 -0.71 1.16 -12.40
C CYS A 31 -0.76 -0.35 -12.63
N ASP A 32 0.41 -1.01 -12.75
CA ASP A 32 0.57 -2.46 -12.75
C ASP A 32 1.52 -2.90 -11.61
N PRO A 33 1.03 -2.90 -10.35
CA PRO A 33 1.88 -3.05 -9.18
C PRO A 33 2.34 -4.50 -8.93
N SER A 34 3.53 -4.66 -8.36
CA SER A 34 4.05 -5.98 -7.94
C SER A 34 3.52 -6.46 -6.59
N ALA A 35 2.98 -5.56 -5.77
CA ALA A 35 2.40 -5.87 -4.47
C ALA A 35 1.07 -5.15 -4.21
N ARG A 36 0.28 -5.67 -3.26
CA ARG A 36 -0.95 -5.05 -2.77
C ARG A 36 -0.94 -4.92 -1.25
N PHE A 37 -1.64 -3.92 -0.74
CA PHE A 37 -1.85 -3.78 0.70
C PHE A 37 -2.93 -4.73 1.19
N HIS A 38 -2.65 -5.41 2.30
CA HIS A 38 -3.58 -6.29 2.99
C HIS A 38 -3.68 -5.88 4.47
N GLU A 39 -4.91 -5.73 4.93
CA GLU A 39 -5.22 -5.64 6.35
C GLU A 39 -5.10 -7.03 6.98
N VAL A 40 -4.26 -7.14 8.01
CA VAL A 40 -4.01 -8.38 8.76
C VAL A 40 -4.23 -8.11 10.23
N GLN A 41 -5.11 -8.90 10.84
CA GLN A 41 -5.40 -8.83 12.27
C GLN A 41 -4.52 -9.84 13.01
N CYS A 42 -3.72 -9.35 13.95
CA CYS A 42 -2.96 -10.17 14.90
C CYS A 42 -3.47 -9.86 16.32
N GLY A 43 -4.33 -10.73 16.85
CA GLY A 43 -4.99 -10.50 18.14
C GLY A 43 -5.85 -9.23 18.11
N SER A 44 -5.55 -8.26 18.96
CA SER A 44 -6.23 -6.96 19.00
C SER A 44 -5.61 -5.91 18.08
N GLN A 45 -4.48 -6.20 17.44
CA GLN A 45 -3.77 -5.27 16.57
C GLN A 45 -4.12 -5.51 15.10
N LEU A 46 -4.62 -4.48 14.44
CA LEU A 46 -4.75 -4.45 13.00
C LEU A 46 -3.48 -3.84 12.40
N THR A 47 -2.85 -4.53 11.47
CA THR A 47 -1.69 -4.02 10.73
C THR A 47 -1.95 -4.09 9.23
N VAL A 48 -1.19 -3.31 8.47
CA VAL A 48 -1.19 -3.38 7.01
C VAL A 48 0.15 -3.90 6.53
N VAL A 49 0.11 -4.95 5.73
CA VAL A 49 1.28 -5.53 5.07
C VAL A 49 1.18 -5.35 3.55
N ALA A 50 2.32 -5.32 2.87
CA ALA A 50 2.37 -5.42 1.42
C ALA A 50 2.70 -6.86 1.03
N VAL A 51 1.87 -7.47 0.19
CA VAL A 51 2.02 -8.85 -0.27
C VAL A 51 2.24 -8.82 -1.78
N THR A 52 3.25 -9.53 -2.27
CA THR A 52 3.51 -9.64 -3.72
C THR A 52 2.37 -10.41 -4.38
N VAL A 53 1.96 -9.95 -5.56
CA VAL A 53 0.87 -10.54 -6.35
C VAL A 53 1.32 -11.05 -7.73
N LYS A 54 2.61 -10.90 -8.02
CA LYS A 54 3.33 -11.46 -9.17
C LYS A 54 4.78 -11.72 -8.76
N GLU A 55 5.51 -12.44 -9.59
CA GLU A 55 6.95 -12.65 -9.41
C GLU A 55 7.69 -11.31 -9.39
N VAL A 56 8.72 -11.21 -8.55
CA VAL A 56 9.58 -10.02 -8.42
C VAL A 56 11.03 -10.48 -8.52
N GLY A 57 11.71 -10.02 -9.55
CA GLY A 57 13.12 -10.31 -9.80
C GLY A 57 14.06 -9.56 -8.85
N VAL A 58 15.30 -10.03 -8.75
CA VAL A 58 16.35 -9.33 -7.99
C VAL A 58 16.62 -7.96 -8.61
N GLY A 59 16.54 -6.91 -7.80
CA GLY A 59 16.73 -5.53 -8.24
C GLY A 59 15.48 -4.85 -8.81
N GLU A 60 14.38 -5.58 -8.97
CA GLU A 60 13.13 -4.97 -9.41
C GLU A 60 12.48 -4.16 -8.28
N PRO A 61 11.88 -3.00 -8.59
CA PRO A 61 11.19 -2.20 -7.59
C PRO A 61 9.90 -2.89 -7.12
N ILE A 62 9.69 -2.91 -5.81
CA ILE A 62 8.41 -3.28 -5.22
C ILE A 62 7.48 -2.06 -5.29
N THR A 63 6.35 -2.21 -5.98
CA THR A 63 5.37 -1.14 -6.20
C THR A 63 3.97 -1.57 -5.78
N VAL A 64 3.15 -0.59 -5.42
CA VAL A 64 1.75 -0.78 -4.98
C VAL A 64 0.82 0.14 -5.77
N SER A 65 -0.49 -0.11 -5.75
CA SER A 65 -1.46 0.87 -6.26
C SER A 65 -1.86 1.84 -5.15
N TYR A 66 -1.84 3.14 -5.44
CA TYR A 66 -2.37 4.18 -4.56
C TYR A 66 -3.84 4.50 -4.84
N GLY A 67 -4.44 3.81 -5.82
CA GLY A 67 -5.76 4.14 -6.37
C GLY A 67 -5.66 5.11 -7.54
N ASN A 68 -6.81 5.59 -7.98
CA ASN A 68 -6.94 6.44 -9.18
C ASN A 68 -6.84 7.94 -8.85
N ASP A 69 -7.05 8.31 -7.58
CA ASP A 69 -7.06 9.71 -7.12
C ASP A 69 -5.66 10.12 -6.64
N LEU A 70 -4.75 10.35 -7.58
CA LEU A 70 -3.36 10.72 -7.29
C LEU A 70 -3.19 12.24 -7.21
N TRP A 71 -2.37 12.70 -6.25
CA TRP A 71 -1.98 14.11 -6.14
C TRP A 71 -0.76 14.48 -7.00
N PHE A 72 -0.31 13.54 -7.84
CA PHE A 72 0.85 13.68 -8.72
C PHE A 72 0.61 12.94 -10.04
N VAL A 73 1.35 13.31 -11.08
CA VAL A 73 1.32 12.61 -12.38
C VAL A 73 2.06 11.28 -12.24
N CYS A 74 1.38 10.17 -12.52
CA CYS A 74 2.00 8.84 -12.49
C CYS A 74 3.10 8.71 -13.55
N ARG A 75 4.25 8.16 -13.16
CA ARG A 75 5.40 7.89 -14.04
C ARG A 75 5.83 6.42 -13.96
N CYS A 76 4.87 5.52 -13.74
CA CYS A 76 5.17 4.10 -13.60
C CYS A 76 5.59 3.41 -14.90
N ASN A 77 5.47 4.10 -16.05
CA ASN A 77 5.85 3.62 -17.38
C ASN A 77 5.10 2.35 -17.84
N PHE A 78 3.99 2.01 -17.18
CA PHE A 78 3.08 0.97 -17.66
C PHE A 78 2.32 1.46 -18.89
N ALA A 79 2.16 0.60 -19.90
CA ALA A 79 1.52 0.98 -21.16
C ALA A 79 0.05 1.41 -21.00
N GLY A 80 -0.65 0.88 -20.00
CA GLY A 80 -2.03 1.24 -19.65
C GLY A 80 -2.13 2.25 -18.49
N CYS A 81 -1.09 3.05 -18.26
CA CYS A 81 -1.06 4.07 -17.21
C CYS A 81 -1.99 5.25 -17.52
#